data_AF-A0A2H9TEK4-F1
#
_entry.id   AF-A0A2H9TEK4-F1
#
_cell.length_a   1.000
_cell.length_b   1.000
_cell.length_c   1.000
_cell.angle_alpha   90.00
_cell.angle_beta   90.00
_cell.angle_gamma   90.00
#
_symmetry.space_group_name_H-M   'P 1'
#
loop_
_entity.id
_entity.type
_entity.pdbx_description
1 polymer ?
#
loop_
_entity_poly.entity_id
_entity_poly.type
_entity_poly.pdbx_seq_one_letter_code
_entity_poly.pdbx_strand_id
1 'polypeptide(L)'
;MKKFTKAEIEGVRTYFKNQGFEEVNVTLGNRSFSYFVVPQSQEPSLPNFVIRLTGEPTAGHVFGISDSVDAKYRQYAVAHEFIEFTELGIDTSNKCVRALEEELKLVPNDIKLDYENMRRDFFRNLISYCSKLPQFYTKEDLTQFKYNLERLEELVK
;
A
#
# COMPACT_ATOMS: atom_id res chain seq x y z
N MET A 1 -9.38 2.46 9.75
CA MET A 1 -7.90 2.63 9.66
C MET A 1 -7.46 3.86 10.46
N LYS A 2 -6.24 3.86 11.03
CA LYS A 2 -5.71 4.91 11.92
C LYS A 2 -5.03 6.06 11.13
N LYS A 3 -5.25 7.31 11.56
CA LYS A 3 -4.42 8.48 11.20
C LYS A 3 -3.24 8.59 12.19
N PHE A 4 -2.05 8.90 11.70
CA PHE A 4 -0.84 9.02 12.53
C PHE A 4 -0.48 10.48 12.78
N THR A 5 0.11 10.74 13.95
CA THR A 5 0.66 12.05 14.30
C THR A 5 1.98 12.30 13.55
N LYS A 6 2.37 13.57 13.42
CA LYS A 6 3.67 13.95 12.85
C LYS A 6 4.84 13.28 13.56
N ALA A 7 4.79 13.15 14.89
CA ALA A 7 5.85 12.53 15.68
C ALA A 7 5.97 11.02 15.38
N GLU A 8 4.86 10.30 15.24
CA GLU A 8 4.88 8.89 14.84
C GLU A 8 5.45 8.70 13.43
N ILE A 9 5.05 9.55 12.49
CA ILE A 9 5.53 9.51 11.09
C ILE A 9 7.04 9.76 11.02
N GLU A 10 7.52 10.84 11.66
CA GLU A 10 8.95 11.16 11.67
C GLU A 10 9.78 10.15 12.47
N GLY A 11 9.19 9.57 13.52
CA GLY A 11 9.81 8.47 14.27
C GLY A 11 10.06 7.25 13.39
N VAL A 12 9.07 6.81 12.61
CA VAL A 12 9.22 5.68 11.68
C VAL A 12 10.18 6.02 10.54
N ARG A 13 10.10 7.23 9.97
CA ARG A 13 11.06 7.68 8.93
C ARG A 13 12.50 7.63 9.45
N THR A 14 12.73 8.11 10.68
CA THR A 14 14.05 8.07 11.32
C THR A 14 14.49 6.64 11.59
N TYR A 15 13.60 5.77 12.07
CA TYR A 15 13.88 4.35 12.27
C TYR A 15 14.32 3.69 10.96
N PHE A 16 13.58 3.85 9.87
CA PHE A 16 13.95 3.27 8.57
C PHE A 16 15.31 3.74 8.07
N LYS A 17 15.61 5.04 8.20
CA LYS A 17 16.94 5.58 7.87
C LYS A 17 18.05 4.98 8.72
N ASN A 18 17.82 4.84 10.04
CA ASN A 18 18.80 4.25 10.96
C ASN A 18 19.02 2.75 10.73
N GLN A 19 18.00 2.02 10.25
CA GLN A 19 18.15 0.62 9.84
C GLN A 19 18.84 0.48 8.47
N GLY A 20 19.10 1.58 7.77
CA GLY A 20 19.72 1.55 6.44
C GLY A 20 18.78 1.06 5.34
N PHE A 21 17.46 1.17 5.54
CA PHE A 21 16.50 0.85 4.49
C PHE A 21 16.63 1.85 3.34
N GLU A 22 16.64 1.35 2.11
CA GLU A 22 16.77 2.17 0.90
C GLU A 22 15.55 3.09 0.76
N GLU A 23 15.76 4.40 0.67
CA GLU A 23 14.72 5.37 0.33
C GLU A 23 14.73 5.62 -1.19
N VAL A 24 13.65 5.25 -1.86
CA VAL A 24 13.47 5.41 -3.31
C VAL A 24 12.56 6.61 -3.57
N ASN A 25 13.04 7.56 -4.36
CA ASN A 25 12.23 8.68 -4.85
C ASN A 25 11.64 8.31 -6.22
N VAL A 26 10.34 8.51 -6.38
CA VAL A 26 9.61 8.16 -7.60
C VAL A 26 8.86 9.35 -8.14
N THR A 27 8.93 9.50 -9.47
CA THR A 27 8.01 10.31 -10.25
C THR A 27 7.19 9.38 -11.13
N LEU A 28 5.88 9.30 -10.89
CA LEU A 28 4.97 8.41 -11.60
C LEU A 28 3.75 9.19 -12.10
N GLY A 29 3.65 9.37 -13.42
CA GLY A 29 2.70 10.31 -14.02
C GLY A 29 2.98 11.74 -13.54
N ASN A 30 1.98 12.39 -12.95
CA ASN A 30 2.10 13.73 -12.35
C ASN A 30 2.41 13.69 -10.83
N ARG A 31 2.65 12.51 -10.26
CA ARG A 31 2.86 12.31 -8.81
C ARG A 31 4.34 12.22 -8.50
N SER A 32 4.73 12.76 -7.36
CA SER A 32 6.06 12.61 -6.80
C SER A 32 5.96 12.19 -5.34
N PHE A 33 6.58 11.08 -4.99
CA PHE A 33 6.56 10.52 -3.63
C PHE A 33 7.85 9.72 -3.38
N SER A 34 8.11 9.41 -2.10
CA SER A 34 9.19 8.49 -1.71
C SER A 34 8.66 7.34 -0.88
N TYR A 35 9.38 6.22 -0.91
CA TYR A 35 9.11 5.07 -0.05
C TYR A 35 10.40 4.38 0.35
N PHE A 36 10.31 3.61 1.44
CA PHE A 36 11.41 2.77 1.90
C PHE A 36 11.24 1.33 1.42
N VAL A 37 12.33 0.68 1.00
CA VAL A 37 12.37 -0.76 0.78
C VAL A 37 12.62 -1.44 2.12
N VAL A 38 11.61 -2.15 2.63
CA VAL A 38 11.60 -2.74 3.97
C VAL A 38 11.81 -4.25 3.86
N PRO A 39 12.71 -4.86 4.64
CA PRO A 39 12.90 -6.31 4.60
C PRO A 39 11.62 -7.08 4.90
N GLN A 40 11.31 -8.13 4.12
CA GLN A 40 10.17 -9.03 4.36
C GLN A 40 10.18 -9.63 5.78
N SER A 41 11.36 -9.75 6.38
CA SER A 41 11.54 -10.22 7.76
C SER A 41 10.91 -9.31 8.83
N GLN A 42 10.57 -8.06 8.51
CA GLN A 42 9.85 -7.16 9.41
C GLN A 42 8.38 -7.56 9.60
N GLU A 43 7.78 -8.22 8.61
CA GLU A 43 6.44 -8.80 8.71
C GLU A 43 6.40 -10.15 7.97
N PRO A 44 6.95 -11.23 8.54
CA PRO A 44 7.10 -12.51 7.86
C PRO A 44 5.78 -13.17 7.46
N SER A 45 4.67 -12.76 8.08
CA SER A 45 3.38 -13.42 7.93
C SER A 45 2.46 -12.78 6.89
N LEU A 46 2.85 -11.63 6.35
CA LEU A 46 2.19 -10.98 5.21
C LEU A 46 3.21 -10.78 4.07
N PRO A 47 3.23 -11.66 3.05
CA PRO A 47 4.12 -11.48 1.91
C PRO A 47 3.76 -10.23 1.11
N ASN A 48 4.77 -9.58 0.52
CA ASN A 48 4.57 -8.44 -0.38
C ASN A 48 3.82 -7.27 0.28
N PHE A 49 4.02 -7.07 1.58
CA PHE A 49 3.31 -6.03 2.32
C PHE A 49 3.68 -4.62 1.83
N VAL A 50 2.74 -3.69 2.04
CA VAL A 50 2.98 -2.25 1.96
C VAL A 50 2.68 -1.65 3.33
N ILE A 51 3.61 -0.85 3.84
CA ILE A 51 3.45 -0.08 5.08
C ILE A 51 3.07 1.34 4.71
N ARG A 52 2.11 1.89 5.43
CA ARG A 52 1.73 3.29 5.31
C ARG A 52 1.42 3.88 6.66
N LEU A 53 2.06 5.01 6.95
CA LEU A 53 1.65 5.91 8.00
C LEU A 53 1.33 7.24 7.35
N THR A 54 0.06 7.63 7.41
CA THR A 54 -0.42 8.92 6.88
C THR A 54 -1.16 9.65 7.98
N GLY A 55 -0.86 10.93 8.14
CA GLY A 55 -1.56 11.83 9.05
C GLY A 55 -2.47 12.79 8.30
N GLU A 56 -2.87 13.86 8.98
CA GLU A 56 -3.42 15.03 8.30
C GLU A 56 -2.38 15.62 7.31
N PRO A 57 -2.80 16.41 6.30
CA PRO A 57 -1.88 16.95 5.30
C PRO A 57 -0.64 17.68 5.89
N THR A 58 -0.79 18.33 7.04
CA THR A 58 0.31 19.03 7.75
C THR A 58 1.23 18.10 8.55
N ALA A 59 0.80 16.88 8.85
CA ALA A 59 1.58 15.86 9.55
C ALA A 59 2.47 15.04 8.62
N GLY A 60 2.09 14.93 7.34
CA GLY A 60 2.84 14.22 6.31
C GLY A 60 2.51 12.73 6.22
N HIS A 61 3.42 11.97 5.62
CA HIS A 61 3.28 10.53 5.41
C HIS A 61 4.65 9.85 5.33
N VAL A 62 4.69 8.53 5.56
CA VAL A 62 5.80 7.65 5.23
C VAL A 62 5.24 6.33 4.68
N PHE A 63 5.83 5.87 3.58
CA PHE A 63 5.49 4.59 2.96
C PHE A 63 6.68 3.64 3.02
N GLY A 64 6.39 2.35 3.09
CA GLY A 64 7.36 1.28 2.96
C GLY A 64 6.78 0.15 2.11
N ILE A 65 7.63 -0.63 1.46
CA ILE A 65 7.21 -1.80 0.69
C ILE A 65 8.20 -2.93 0.90
N SER A 66 7.69 -4.17 1.00
CA SER A 66 8.53 -5.35 1.18
C SER A 66 9.56 -5.49 0.05
N ASP A 67 10.79 -5.83 0.43
CA ASP A 67 11.87 -6.18 -0.51
C ASP A 67 11.57 -7.44 -1.33
N SER A 68 10.62 -8.28 -0.88
CA SER A 68 10.11 -9.43 -1.63
C SER A 68 9.31 -9.06 -2.87
N VAL A 69 8.80 -7.82 -2.94
CA VAL A 69 8.12 -7.32 -4.14
C VAL A 69 9.20 -7.04 -5.19
N ASP A 70 9.02 -7.55 -6.40
CA ASP A 70 9.91 -7.24 -7.53
C ASP A 70 10.01 -5.72 -7.70
N ALA A 71 11.24 -5.21 -7.84
CA ALA A 71 11.53 -3.79 -7.96
C ALA A 71 10.68 -3.10 -9.02
N LYS A 72 10.39 -3.78 -10.15
CA LYS A 72 9.58 -3.21 -11.24
C LYS A 72 8.12 -2.96 -10.85
N TYR A 73 7.60 -3.62 -9.80
CA TYR A 73 6.22 -3.48 -9.32
C TYR A 73 6.06 -2.47 -8.18
N ARG A 74 7.14 -2.22 -7.42
CA ARG A 74 7.07 -1.52 -6.12
C ARG A 74 6.40 -0.16 -6.20
N GLN A 75 6.80 0.65 -7.18
CA GLN A 75 6.29 2.02 -7.32
C GLN A 75 4.78 2.09 -7.53
N TYR A 76 4.19 1.11 -8.23
CA TYR A 76 2.75 1.08 -8.49
C TYR A 76 1.99 0.66 -7.23
N ALA A 77 2.51 -0.32 -6.49
CA ALA A 77 1.88 -0.78 -5.25
C ALA A 77 1.94 0.30 -4.16
N VAL A 78 3.02 1.09 -4.11
CA VAL A 78 3.10 2.27 -3.24
C VAL A 78 2.21 3.41 -3.74
N ALA A 79 2.11 3.61 -5.06
CA ALA A 79 1.21 4.62 -5.63
C ALA A 79 -0.24 4.37 -5.22
N HIS A 80 -0.68 3.12 -5.05
CA HIS A 80 -1.98 2.79 -4.47
C HIS A 80 -2.19 3.48 -3.12
N GLU A 81 -1.28 3.26 -2.16
CA GLU A 81 -1.37 3.84 -0.82
C GLU A 81 -1.27 5.37 -0.86
N PHE A 82 -0.43 5.91 -1.74
CA PHE A 82 -0.34 7.35 -1.94
C PHE A 82 -1.69 7.92 -2.39
N ILE A 83 -2.25 7.40 -3.48
CA ILE A 83 -3.52 7.88 -4.02
C ILE A 83 -4.64 7.71 -2.98
N GLU A 84 -4.74 6.54 -2.36
CA GLU A 84 -5.81 6.24 -1.40
C GLU A 84 -5.78 7.18 -0.19
N PHE A 85 -4.60 7.46 0.37
CA PHE A 85 -4.50 8.11 1.68
C PHE A 85 -4.05 9.56 1.65
N THR A 86 -3.36 10.01 0.61
CA THR A 86 -2.93 11.42 0.49
C THR A 86 -3.79 12.20 -0.48
N GLU A 87 -4.25 11.61 -1.59
CA GLU A 87 -5.07 12.32 -2.58
C GLU A 87 -6.57 12.21 -2.28
N LEU A 88 -7.05 10.99 -2.04
CA LEU A 88 -8.47 10.73 -1.76
C LEU A 88 -8.80 10.96 -0.30
N GLY A 89 -7.90 10.59 0.61
CA GLY A 89 -8.05 10.74 2.06
C GLY A 89 -8.79 9.57 2.71
N ILE A 90 -8.40 9.28 3.96
CA ILE A 90 -8.83 8.08 4.71
C ILE A 90 -10.35 7.99 4.93
N ASP A 91 -11.04 9.13 4.97
CA ASP A 91 -12.47 9.22 5.24
C ASP A 91 -13.34 9.09 3.97
N THR A 92 -12.71 8.99 2.79
CA THR A 92 -13.41 8.85 1.51
C THR A 92 -13.95 7.44 1.30
N SER A 93 -15.21 7.34 0.89
CA SER A 93 -15.85 6.07 0.53
C SER A 93 -15.25 5.49 -0.76
N ASN A 94 -15.14 4.16 -0.84
CA ASN A 94 -14.57 3.43 -1.98
C ASN A 94 -13.16 3.90 -2.42
N LYS A 95 -12.42 4.58 -1.53
CA LYS A 95 -11.08 5.11 -1.82
C LYS A 95 -10.10 4.05 -2.33
N CYS A 96 -10.12 2.83 -1.78
CA CYS A 96 -9.26 1.74 -2.22
C CYS A 96 -9.55 1.33 -3.67
N VAL A 97 -10.83 1.18 -4.04
CA VAL A 97 -11.23 0.85 -5.42
C VAL A 97 -10.83 1.96 -6.39
N ARG A 98 -11.05 3.22 -6.01
CA ARG A 98 -10.65 4.38 -6.82
C ARG A 98 -9.13 4.47 -6.98
N ALA A 99 -8.37 4.20 -5.91
CA ALA A 99 -6.92 4.14 -5.98
C ALA A 99 -6.43 3.00 -6.87
N LEU A 100 -7.09 1.85 -6.83
CA LEU A 100 -6.80 0.71 -7.69
C LEU A 100 -7.03 1.03 -9.18
N GLU A 101 -8.14 1.68 -9.52
CA GLU A 101 -8.43 2.11 -10.89
C GLU A 101 -7.36 3.06 -11.44
N GLU A 102 -6.87 3.98 -10.60
CA GLU A 102 -5.81 4.92 -10.97
C GLU A 102 -4.44 4.23 -11.07
N GLU A 103 -4.09 3.41 -10.10
CA GLU A 103 -2.87 2.59 -10.08
C GLU A 103 -2.74 1.75 -11.36
N LEU A 104 -3.79 1.00 -11.73
CA LEU A 104 -3.78 0.11 -12.89
C LEU A 104 -3.63 0.84 -14.25
N LYS A 105 -3.93 2.14 -14.31
CA LYS A 105 -3.68 2.98 -15.49
C LYS A 105 -2.20 3.40 -15.58
N LEU A 106 -1.49 3.42 -14.46
CA LEU A 106 -0.08 3.80 -14.40
C LEU A 106 0.84 2.64 -14.78
N VAL A 107 0.38 1.40 -14.66
CA VAL A 107 1.17 0.19 -14.92
C VAL A 107 1.38 0.00 -16.44
N PRO A 108 2.65 -0.09 -16.91
CA PRO A 108 2.98 -0.36 -18.30
C PRO A 108 2.44 -1.71 -18.79
N ASN A 109 1.99 -1.75 -20.04
CA ASN A 109 1.33 -2.92 -20.63
C ASN A 109 2.20 -4.18 -20.63
N ASP A 110 3.52 -4.05 -20.74
CA ASP A 110 4.48 -5.17 -20.79
C ASP A 110 4.62 -5.91 -19.45
N ILE A 111 4.32 -5.25 -18.33
CA ILE A 111 4.36 -5.87 -16.98
C ILE A 111 2.99 -6.01 -16.33
N LYS A 112 1.94 -5.51 -17.00
CA LYS A 112 0.61 -5.33 -16.41
C LYS A 112 -0.04 -6.63 -15.92
N LEU A 113 0.03 -7.69 -16.73
CA LEU A 113 -0.57 -8.97 -16.37
C LEU A 113 0.06 -9.57 -15.10
N ASP A 114 1.39 -9.60 -15.04
CA ASP A 114 2.11 -10.12 -13.88
C ASP A 114 1.86 -9.27 -12.62
N TYR A 115 1.78 -7.95 -12.81
CA TYR A 115 1.45 -7.01 -11.74
C TYR A 115 0.05 -7.26 -11.17
N GLU A 116 -0.96 -7.40 -12.04
CA GLU A 116 -2.34 -7.68 -11.65
C GLU A 116 -2.43 -9.01 -10.89
N ASN A 117 -1.69 -10.04 -11.31
CA ASN A 117 -1.61 -11.31 -10.59
C ASN A 117 -1.02 -11.12 -9.18
N MET A 118 0.10 -10.39 -9.07
CA MET A 118 0.70 -10.06 -7.77
C MET A 118 -0.28 -9.28 -6.87
N ARG A 119 -1.07 -8.36 -7.41
CA ARG A 119 -2.09 -7.63 -6.62
C ARG A 119 -3.22 -8.54 -6.15
N ARG A 120 -3.71 -9.45 -7.00
CA ARG A 120 -4.73 -10.45 -6.59
C ARG A 120 -4.21 -11.30 -5.43
N ASP A 121 -2.98 -11.77 -5.51
CA ASP A 121 -2.36 -12.57 -4.45
C ASP A 121 -2.16 -11.76 -3.16
N PHE A 122 -1.73 -10.50 -3.27
CA PHE A 122 -1.61 -9.60 -2.12
C PHE A 122 -2.96 -9.45 -1.39
N PHE A 123 -4.05 -9.15 -2.09
CA PHE A 123 -5.37 -8.98 -1.45
C PHE A 123 -5.85 -10.29 -0.79
N ARG A 124 -5.66 -11.44 -1.44
CA ARG A 124 -5.99 -12.75 -0.84
C ARG A 124 -5.19 -13.01 0.44
N ASN A 125 -3.89 -12.73 0.41
CA ASN A 125 -3.01 -12.88 1.56
C ASN A 125 -3.35 -11.88 2.67
N LEU A 126 -3.68 -10.63 2.34
CA LEU A 126 -4.11 -9.60 3.27
C LEU A 126 -5.39 -10.01 4.00
N ILE A 127 -6.40 -10.51 3.28
CA ILE A 127 -7.65 -11.00 3.88
C ILE A 127 -7.35 -12.14 4.86
N SER A 128 -6.50 -13.09 4.45
CA SER A 128 -6.09 -14.22 5.32
C SER A 128 -5.35 -13.74 6.56
N TYR A 129 -4.39 -12.83 6.42
CA TYR A 129 -3.64 -12.23 7.51
C TYR A 129 -4.54 -11.48 8.48
N CYS A 130 -5.35 -10.53 7.99
CA CYS A 130 -6.24 -9.72 8.82
C CYS A 130 -7.27 -10.58 9.56
N SER A 131 -7.74 -11.67 8.95
CA SER A 131 -8.70 -12.58 9.59
C SER A 131 -8.17 -13.28 10.85
N LYS A 132 -6.84 -13.39 10.98
CA LYS A 132 -6.15 -13.97 12.14
C LYS A 132 -5.87 -12.94 13.24
N LEU A 133 -6.20 -11.67 13.01
CA LEU A 133 -5.89 -10.55 13.89
C LEU A 133 -7.15 -9.76 14.30
N PRO A 134 -8.15 -10.41 14.94
CA PRO A 134 -9.43 -9.79 15.28
C PRO A 134 -9.32 -8.62 16.28
N GLN A 135 -8.18 -8.48 16.97
CA GLN A 135 -7.90 -7.34 17.84
C GLN A 135 -7.54 -6.06 17.06
N PHE A 136 -7.19 -6.17 15.78
CA PHE A 136 -6.77 -5.05 14.93
C PHE A 136 -7.73 -4.79 13.76
N TYR A 137 -8.48 -5.81 13.32
CA TYR A 137 -9.39 -5.72 12.18
C TYR A 137 -10.80 -6.16 12.55
N THR A 138 -11.79 -5.36 12.17
CA THR A 138 -13.19 -5.70 12.40
C THR A 138 -13.75 -6.61 11.29
N LYS A 139 -14.97 -7.13 11.49
CA LYS A 139 -15.67 -7.88 10.43
C LYS A 139 -15.99 -6.99 9.23
N GLU A 140 -16.26 -5.72 9.47
CA GLU A 140 -16.51 -4.71 8.45
C GLU A 140 -15.25 -4.46 7.62
N ASP A 141 -14.06 -4.36 8.24
CA ASP A 141 -12.78 -4.25 7.53
C ASP A 141 -12.56 -5.45 6.60
N LEU A 142 -12.78 -6.68 7.09
CA LEU A 142 -12.65 -7.90 6.29
C LEU A 142 -13.64 -7.96 5.12
N THR A 143 -14.87 -7.47 5.34
CA THR A 143 -15.90 -7.38 4.30
C THR A 143 -15.48 -6.39 3.22
N GLN A 144 -14.93 -5.24 3.61
CA GLN A 144 -14.41 -4.24 2.68
C GLN A 144 -13.23 -4.79 1.88
N PHE A 145 -12.31 -5.54 2.50
CA PHE A 145 -11.18 -6.13 1.78
C PHE A 145 -11.61 -7.16 0.74
N LYS A 146 -12.62 -7.99 1.06
CA LYS A 146 -13.22 -8.93 0.10
C LYS A 146 -13.87 -8.20 -1.06
N TYR A 147 -14.64 -7.16 -0.78
CA TYR A 147 -15.23 -6.31 -1.82
C TYR A 147 -14.15 -5.69 -2.72
N ASN A 148 -13.06 -5.17 -2.14
CA ASN A 148 -11.95 -4.60 -2.93
C ASN A 148 -11.30 -5.65 -3.84
N LEU A 149 -11.16 -6.91 -3.39
CA LEU A 149 -10.67 -8.01 -4.21
C LEU A 149 -11.62 -8.34 -5.37
N GLU A 150 -12.93 -8.43 -5.11
CA GLU A 150 -13.94 -8.64 -6.15
C GLU A 150 -13.87 -7.53 -7.21
N ARG A 151 -13.77 -6.27 -6.77
CA ARG A 151 -13.60 -5.12 -7.66
C ARG A 151 -12.31 -5.17 -8.45
N LEU A 152 -11.19 -5.57 -7.84
CA LEU A 152 -9.96 -5.83 -8.56
C LEU A 152 -10.21 -6.85 -9.67
N GLU A 153 -10.80 -7.99 -9.35
CA GLU A 153 -11.08 -9.07 -10.32
C GLU A 153 -12.00 -8.62 -11.45
N GLU A 154 -12.84 -7.61 -11.28
CA GLU A 154 -13.65 -7.02 -12.34
C GLU A 154 -12.88 -6.04 -13.24
N LEU A 155 -11.94 -5.28 -12.69
CA LEU A 155 -11.15 -4.28 -13.44
C LEU A 155 -10.12 -4.88 -14.40
N VAL A 156 -9.76 -6.14 -14.16
CA VAL A 156 -8.65 -6.87 -14.79
C VAL A 156 -9.12 -8.04 -15.67
N LYS A 157 -10.43 -8.08 -15.96
CA LYS A 157 -11.04 -9.00 -16.94
C LYS A 157 -10.87 -8.44 -18.34
#